data_AF-A0A3N5Q609-F1
#
_entry.id   AF-A0A3N5Q609-F1
#
_cell.length_a   1.000
_cell.length_b   1.000
_cell.length_c   1.000
_cell.angle_alpha   90.00
_cell.angle_beta   90.00
_cell.angle_gamma   90.00
#
_symmetry.space_group_name_H-M   'P 1'
#
loop_
_entity.id
_entity.type
_entity.pdbx_description
1 polymer ?
#
loop_
_entity_poly.entity_id
_entity_poly.type
_entity_poly.pdbx_seq_one_letter_code
_entity_poly.pdbx_strand_id
1 'polypeptide(L)'
;MQVQLKNMLKDIIISGIDNCIFRIIEPGFAVDLILGSIYASVNRGIEKNINEKEMLKEREEIFNFIYEGMSSRPVDRPLKSKVIVLTRTEEQNIESAALLKSAGADIISFPVLKIIPEKEINLEFYLKDEPDYIVFMSGNAVKIFAEKLNISGGKINRKKSLVAAVGNKTAEECILNNFTPDIIPEENSADGLIKYFEDKDITSKKFLIPRSAQGRNEFIDFLVNKNAVPLPVNIYTTASPSSDEVKDKEELLFNSEIDVIVFTSPSAVKNFLQLTGARGKELVGKTKIAAIGPTTAAEIASHNLRVDIQPAIFSMEGLKDSLVDFYKRRDSDIKE
;
A
#
# COMPACT_ATOMS: atom_id res chain seq x y z
N MET A 1 4.36 -42.30 25.50
CA MET A 1 4.83 -41.44 24.40
C MET A 1 3.70 -40.95 23.49
N GLN A 2 2.98 -41.82 22.75
CA GLN A 2 1.92 -41.39 21.81
C GLN A 2 0.75 -40.64 22.49
N VAL A 3 0.29 -41.11 23.66
CA VAL A 3 -0.76 -40.46 24.44
C VAL A 3 -0.31 -39.08 24.98
N GLN A 4 0.95 -38.97 25.42
CA GLN A 4 1.51 -37.71 25.91
C GLN A 4 1.60 -36.66 24.82
N LEU A 5 2.05 -37.03 23.61
CA LEU A 5 2.11 -36.10 22.48
C LEU A 5 0.72 -35.62 22.05
N LYS A 6 -0.28 -36.52 21.99
CA LYS A 6 -1.67 -36.14 21.70
C LYS A 6 -2.20 -35.13 22.71
N ASN A 7 -1.95 -35.35 24.00
CA ASN A 7 -2.40 -34.43 25.05
C ASN A 7 -1.70 -33.07 24.95
N MET A 8 -0.39 -33.03 24.73
CA MET A 8 0.35 -31.77 24.55
C MET A 8 -0.16 -30.97 23.34
N LEU A 9 -0.38 -31.63 22.21
CA LEU A 9 -0.94 -30.97 21.02
C LEU A 9 -2.34 -30.44 21.29
N LYS A 10 -3.18 -31.21 22.00
CA LYS A 10 -4.53 -30.80 22.39
C LYS A 10 -4.50 -29.54 23.25
N ASP A 11 -3.61 -29.48 24.24
CA ASP A 11 -3.46 -28.32 25.13
C ASP A 11 -2.97 -27.07 24.37
N ILE A 12 -2.03 -27.23 23.43
CA ILE A 12 -1.56 -26.15 22.55
C ILE A 12 -2.70 -25.62 21.69
N ILE A 13 -3.51 -26.51 21.12
CA ILE A 13 -4.65 -26.13 20.26
C ILE A 13 -5.71 -25.38 21.08
N ILE A 14 -6.06 -25.89 22.26
CA ILE A 14 -7.01 -25.23 23.17
C ILE A 14 -6.50 -23.83 23.52
N SER A 15 -5.24 -23.72 23.96
CA SER A 15 -4.63 -22.43 24.27
C SER A 15 -4.62 -21.48 23.08
N GLY A 16 -4.33 -21.96 21.87
CA GLY A 16 -4.38 -21.16 20.65
C GLY A 16 -5.78 -20.70 20.27
N ILE A 17 -6.81 -21.50 20.54
CA ILE A 17 -8.22 -21.11 20.38
C ILE A 17 -8.59 -20.03 21.40
N ASP A 18 -8.27 -20.25 22.68
CA ASP A 18 -8.58 -19.33 23.78
C ASP A 18 -7.92 -17.95 23.59
N ASN A 19 -6.71 -17.94 23.04
CA ASN A 19 -5.96 -16.71 22.73
C ASN A 19 -6.26 -16.15 21.33
N CYS A 20 -7.30 -16.64 20.66
CA CYS A 20 -7.74 -16.15 19.34
C CYS A 20 -6.71 -16.34 18.20
N ILE A 21 -5.66 -17.13 18.39
CA ILE A 21 -4.59 -17.43 17.43
C ILE A 21 -5.06 -18.46 16.39
N PHE A 22 -5.80 -19.48 16.82
CA PHE A 22 -6.37 -20.50 15.95
C PHE A 22 -7.89 -20.30 15.77
N ARG A 23 -8.43 -20.88 14.70
CA ARG A 23 -9.86 -20.98 14.48
C ARG A 23 -10.49 -21.91 15.52
N ILE A 24 -11.78 -21.69 15.81
CA ILE A 24 -12.55 -22.63 16.63
C ILE A 24 -12.67 -23.95 15.84
N ILE A 25 -12.03 -25.00 16.37
CA ILE A 25 -12.02 -26.34 15.80
C ILE A 25 -12.07 -27.36 16.95
N GLU A 26 -12.68 -28.53 16.71
CA GLU A 26 -12.66 -29.60 17.71
C GLU A 26 -11.21 -30.06 17.94
N PRO A 27 -10.68 -29.97 19.18
CA PRO A 27 -9.26 -30.21 19.43
C PRO A 27 -8.81 -31.63 19.08
N GLY A 28 -9.64 -32.65 19.29
CA GLY A 28 -9.32 -34.04 18.92
C GLY A 28 -9.08 -34.21 17.43
N PHE A 29 -9.96 -33.68 16.60
CA PHE A 29 -9.87 -33.68 15.15
C PHE A 29 -8.60 -32.95 14.66
N ALA A 30 -8.28 -31.79 15.24
CA ALA A 30 -7.07 -31.05 14.89
C ALA A 30 -5.78 -31.83 15.22
N VAL A 31 -5.74 -32.50 16.38
CA VAL A 31 -4.62 -33.38 16.77
C VAL A 31 -4.45 -34.53 15.77
N ASP A 32 -5.55 -35.18 15.38
CA ASP A 32 -5.50 -36.31 14.46
C ASP A 32 -5.07 -35.86 13.05
N LEU A 33 -5.47 -34.67 12.60
CA LEU A 33 -5.02 -34.08 11.34
C LEU A 33 -3.51 -33.82 11.31
N ILE A 34 -2.97 -33.20 12.36
CA ILE A 34 -1.53 -32.90 12.49
C ILE A 34 -0.72 -34.20 12.46
N LEU A 35 -1.11 -35.17 13.30
CA LEU A 35 -0.41 -36.45 13.40
C LEU A 35 -0.52 -37.27 12.11
N GLY A 36 -1.68 -37.26 11.46
CA GLY A 36 -1.87 -37.90 10.16
C GLY A 36 -1.00 -37.29 9.06
N SER A 37 -0.85 -35.97 9.06
CA SER A 37 -0.01 -35.26 8.09
C SER A 37 1.48 -35.56 8.27
N ILE A 38 1.96 -35.57 9.52
CA ILE A 38 3.33 -35.94 9.88
C ILE A 38 3.59 -37.40 9.51
N TYR A 39 2.68 -38.31 9.87
CA TYR A 39 2.81 -39.74 9.58
C TYR A 39 2.89 -40.02 8.08
N ALA A 40 1.99 -39.41 7.29
CA ALA A 40 1.98 -39.55 5.84
C ALA A 40 3.30 -39.08 5.20
N SER A 41 3.88 -37.99 5.71
CA SER A 41 5.15 -37.47 5.23
C SER A 41 6.34 -38.35 5.57
N VAL A 42 6.41 -38.82 6.82
CA VAL A 42 7.48 -39.73 7.25
C VAL A 42 7.45 -41.02 6.43
N ASN A 43 6.26 -41.61 6.21
CA ASN A 43 6.13 -42.80 5.38
C ASN A 43 6.56 -42.55 3.94
N ARG A 44 6.13 -41.45 3.31
CA ARG A 44 6.55 -41.10 1.94
C ARG A 44 8.06 -40.92 1.84
N GLY A 45 8.68 -40.28 2.83
CA GLY A 45 10.13 -40.10 2.88
C GLY A 45 10.88 -41.44 2.98
N ILE A 46 10.39 -42.36 3.81
CA ILE A 46 10.97 -43.71 3.96
C ILE A 46 10.80 -44.54 2.68
N GLU A 47 9.64 -44.48 2.03
CA GLU A 47 9.34 -45.27 0.83
C GLU A 47 10.05 -44.78 -0.44
N LYS A 48 10.29 -43.47 -0.56
CA LYS A 48 10.73 -42.85 -1.83
C LYS A 48 12.19 -42.41 -1.87
N ASN A 49 12.95 -42.57 -0.77
CA ASN A 49 14.37 -42.21 -0.67
C ASN A 49 14.67 -40.79 -1.23
N ILE A 50 13.80 -39.83 -0.86
CA ILE A 50 13.80 -38.45 -1.35
C ILE A 50 15.05 -37.67 -0.91
N ASN A 51 15.50 -36.73 -1.74
CA ASN A 51 16.70 -35.93 -1.43
C ASN A 51 16.39 -34.77 -0.44
N GLU A 52 17.44 -34.18 0.13
CA GLU A 52 17.32 -33.14 1.16
C GLU A 52 16.49 -31.91 0.73
N LYS A 53 16.59 -31.52 -0.55
CA LYS A 53 15.82 -30.39 -1.12
C LYS A 53 14.33 -30.72 -1.23
N GLU A 54 14.00 -31.95 -1.59
CA GLU A 54 12.61 -32.44 -1.63
C GLU A 54 12.03 -32.58 -0.22
N MET A 55 12.84 -33.04 0.76
CA MET A 55 12.43 -33.07 2.17
C MET A 55 12.11 -31.68 2.72
N LEU A 56 12.89 -30.66 2.37
CA LEU A 56 12.62 -29.27 2.78
C LEU A 56 11.30 -28.76 2.21
N LYS A 57 11.06 -29.00 0.92
CA LYS A 57 9.80 -28.63 0.25
C LYS A 57 8.60 -29.33 0.90
N GLU A 58 8.70 -30.63 1.19
CA GLU A 58 7.61 -31.38 1.82
C GLU A 58 7.32 -30.88 3.26
N ARG A 59 8.36 -30.52 4.02
CA ARG A 59 8.20 -29.90 5.35
C ARG A 59 7.46 -28.57 5.27
N GLU A 60 7.79 -27.73 4.30
CA GLU A 60 7.14 -26.44 4.07
C GLU A 60 5.67 -26.61 3.67
N GLU A 61 5.36 -27.57 2.78
CA GLU A 61 3.99 -27.89 2.37
C GLU A 61 3.13 -28.36 3.55
N ILE A 62 3.67 -29.21 4.43
CA ILE A 62 2.96 -29.68 5.63
C ILE A 62 2.75 -28.56 6.63
N PHE A 63 3.78 -27.73 6.84
CA PHE A 63 3.66 -26.56 7.71
C PHE A 63 2.55 -25.64 7.21
N ASN A 64 2.53 -25.30 5.93
CA ASN A 64 1.50 -24.44 5.33
C ASN A 64 0.12 -25.08 5.43
N PHE A 65 -0.02 -26.37 5.14
CA PHE A 65 -1.30 -27.09 5.26
C PHE A 65 -1.85 -27.06 6.69
N ILE A 66 -1.01 -27.36 7.69
CA ILE A 66 -1.40 -27.33 9.10
C ILE A 66 -1.69 -25.89 9.54
N TYR A 67 -0.83 -24.94 9.18
CA TYR A 67 -0.97 -23.54 9.56
C TYR A 67 -2.25 -22.94 8.97
N GLU A 68 -2.53 -23.12 7.68
CA GLU A 68 -3.78 -22.67 7.06
C GLU A 68 -4.98 -23.40 7.65
N GLY A 69 -4.87 -24.72 7.88
CA GLY A 69 -5.92 -25.53 8.49
C GLY A 69 -6.26 -25.14 9.93
N MET A 70 -5.31 -24.62 10.70
CA MET A 70 -5.55 -24.16 12.08
C MET A 70 -5.85 -22.66 12.18
N SER A 71 -5.27 -21.83 11.31
CA SER A 71 -5.38 -20.36 11.39
C SER A 71 -6.60 -19.82 10.64
N SER A 72 -7.23 -20.62 9.76
CA SER A 72 -8.39 -20.19 8.99
C SER A 72 -9.66 -20.09 9.84
N ARG A 73 -9.88 -18.96 10.52
CA ARG A 73 -11.27 -18.49 10.72
C ARG A 73 -11.94 -18.51 9.33
N PRO A 74 -13.26 -18.78 9.19
CA PRO A 74 -13.92 -18.50 7.92
C PRO A 74 -13.52 -17.08 7.54
N VAL A 75 -12.71 -16.96 6.48
CA VAL A 75 -12.23 -15.66 6.04
C VAL A 75 -13.51 -14.99 5.59
N ASP A 76 -14.00 -14.05 6.41
CA ASP A 76 -15.10 -13.19 5.99
C ASP A 76 -14.59 -12.55 4.71
N ARG A 77 -15.18 -12.95 3.59
CA ARG A 77 -14.90 -12.41 2.26
C ARG A 77 -16.10 -11.54 1.89
N PRO A 78 -16.34 -10.44 2.61
CA PRO A 78 -17.52 -9.62 2.43
C PRO A 78 -17.55 -8.95 1.04
N LEU A 79 -16.41 -8.91 0.35
CA LEU A 79 -16.30 -8.39 -1.01
C LEU A 79 -16.21 -9.51 -2.05
N LYS A 80 -16.54 -10.76 -1.70
CA LYS A 80 -16.54 -11.88 -2.65
C LYS A 80 -17.40 -11.55 -3.87
N SER A 81 -16.87 -11.83 -5.06
CA SER A 81 -17.53 -11.58 -6.35
C SER A 81 -17.82 -10.10 -6.62
N LYS A 82 -17.11 -9.19 -5.93
CA LYS A 82 -17.13 -7.76 -6.24
C LYS A 82 -15.95 -7.39 -7.10
N VAL A 83 -16.22 -6.84 -8.27
CA VAL A 83 -15.19 -6.35 -9.20
C VAL A 83 -14.93 -4.88 -8.91
N ILE A 84 -13.73 -4.58 -8.38
CA ILE A 84 -13.31 -3.23 -7.98
C ILE A 84 -12.19 -2.75 -8.90
N VAL A 85 -12.39 -1.57 -9.49
CA VAL A 85 -11.38 -0.89 -10.31
C VAL A 85 -10.54 0.05 -9.45
N LEU A 86 -9.22 -0.06 -9.55
CA LEU A 86 -8.27 0.84 -8.89
C LEU A 86 -7.60 1.77 -9.90
N THR A 87 -7.61 3.08 -9.60
CA THR A 87 -7.19 4.15 -10.52
C THR A 87 -5.94 4.90 -10.07
N ARG A 88 -4.98 4.23 -9.43
CA ARG A 88 -3.75 4.87 -8.92
C ARG A 88 -2.59 4.68 -9.89
N THR A 89 -1.35 4.84 -9.43
CA THR A 89 -0.20 4.32 -10.16
C THR A 89 -0.21 2.78 -10.13
N GLU A 90 0.45 2.13 -11.09
CA GLU A 90 0.51 0.66 -11.14
C GLU A 90 1.02 0.06 -9.81
N GLU A 91 2.10 0.61 -9.26
CA GLU A 91 2.67 0.15 -7.99
C GLU A 91 1.69 0.30 -6.82
N GLN A 92 1.01 1.45 -6.71
CA GLN A 92 0.02 1.67 -5.65
C GLN A 92 -1.23 0.81 -5.82
N ASN A 93 -1.58 0.46 -7.06
CA ASN A 93 -2.65 -0.47 -7.35
C ASN A 93 -2.30 -1.88 -6.86
N ILE A 94 -1.04 -2.32 -6.96
CA ILE A 94 -0.60 -3.62 -6.42
C ILE A 94 -0.80 -3.69 -4.90
N GLU A 95 -0.32 -2.68 -4.16
CA GLU A 95 -0.51 -2.58 -2.70
C GLU A 95 -2.00 -2.57 -2.32
N SER A 96 -2.77 -1.71 -2.98
CA SER A 96 -4.21 -1.56 -2.74
C SER A 96 -4.99 -2.82 -3.10
N ALA A 97 -4.57 -3.53 -4.16
CA ALA A 97 -5.19 -4.78 -4.60
C ALA A 97 -4.97 -5.90 -3.59
N ALA A 98 -3.76 -6.02 -3.01
CA ALA A 98 -3.49 -7.02 -1.98
C ALA A 98 -4.42 -6.87 -0.78
N LEU A 99 -4.63 -5.62 -0.34
CA LEU A 99 -5.54 -5.30 0.76
C LEU A 99 -7.00 -5.69 0.45
N LEU A 100 -7.53 -5.32 -0.72
CA LEU A 100 -8.92 -5.62 -1.09
C LEU A 100 -9.16 -7.10 -1.43
N LYS A 101 -8.18 -7.76 -2.07
CA LYS A 101 -8.23 -9.21 -2.33
C LYS A 101 -8.28 -10.02 -1.05
N SER A 102 -7.65 -9.55 0.03
CA SER A 102 -7.75 -10.19 1.35
C SER A 102 -9.20 -10.25 1.88
N ALA A 103 -10.06 -9.31 1.45
CA ALA A 103 -11.49 -9.27 1.74
C ALA A 103 -12.37 -9.96 0.67
N GLY A 104 -11.75 -10.59 -0.33
CA GLY A 104 -12.42 -11.40 -1.36
C GLY A 104 -12.74 -10.68 -2.68
N ALA A 105 -12.36 -9.41 -2.84
CA ALA A 105 -12.63 -8.65 -4.07
C ALA A 105 -11.80 -9.13 -5.27
N ASP A 106 -12.40 -9.11 -6.45
CA ASP A 106 -11.71 -9.19 -7.73
C ASP A 106 -11.27 -7.80 -8.17
N ILE A 107 -10.02 -7.64 -8.62
CA ILE A 107 -9.44 -6.32 -8.86
C ILE A 107 -9.05 -6.13 -10.32
N ILE A 108 -9.52 -5.03 -10.91
CA ILE A 108 -9.04 -4.50 -12.18
C ILE A 108 -8.11 -3.32 -11.89
N SER A 109 -6.83 -3.47 -12.22
CA SER A 109 -5.86 -2.36 -12.18
C SER A 109 -6.02 -1.53 -13.45
N PHE A 110 -6.46 -0.28 -13.33
CA PHE A 110 -6.50 0.68 -14.44
C PHE A 110 -5.72 1.94 -14.05
N PRO A 111 -4.39 1.94 -14.20
CA PRO A 111 -3.57 3.03 -13.73
C PRO A 111 -3.80 4.28 -14.58
N VAL A 112 -4.11 5.40 -13.94
CA VAL A 112 -4.34 6.70 -14.61
C VAL A 112 -3.27 7.72 -14.25
N LEU A 113 -2.26 7.29 -13.49
CA LEU A 113 -1.13 8.07 -13.05
C LEU A 113 0.15 7.27 -13.27
N LYS A 114 1.21 7.93 -13.74
CA LYS A 114 2.56 7.39 -13.77
C LYS A 114 3.54 8.36 -13.14
N ILE A 115 4.55 7.80 -12.51
CA ILE A 115 5.70 8.53 -11.98
C ILE A 115 6.80 8.44 -13.03
N ILE A 116 7.26 9.60 -13.51
CA ILE A 116 8.33 9.71 -14.49
C ILE A 116 9.53 10.32 -13.75
N PRO A 117 10.55 9.51 -13.41
CA PRO A 117 11.79 10.03 -12.88
C PRO A 117 12.43 11.01 -13.87
N GLU A 118 12.95 12.10 -13.36
CA GLU A 118 13.69 13.05 -14.18
C GLU A 118 15.06 12.45 -14.55
N LYS A 119 15.47 12.59 -15.81
CA LYS A 119 16.64 11.87 -16.33
C LYS A 119 17.94 12.54 -15.90
N GLU A 120 18.02 13.86 -16.09
CA GLU A 120 19.24 14.63 -15.94
C GLU A 120 19.29 15.35 -14.60
N ILE A 121 19.58 14.58 -13.54
CA ILE A 121 19.77 15.15 -12.20
C ILE A 121 21.13 14.77 -11.67
N ASN A 122 21.92 15.80 -11.42
CA ASN A 122 23.17 15.67 -10.70
C ASN A 122 22.91 15.82 -9.19
N LEU A 123 22.54 14.72 -8.51
CA LEU A 123 22.34 14.74 -7.06
C LEU A 123 23.63 15.07 -6.29
N GLU A 124 24.81 14.71 -6.83
CA GLU A 124 26.10 15.00 -6.19
C GLU A 124 26.34 16.50 -6.03
N PHE A 125 25.89 17.31 -6.99
CA PHE A 125 25.97 18.76 -6.90
C PHE A 125 25.28 19.29 -5.63
N TYR A 126 24.09 18.77 -5.34
CA TYR A 126 23.31 19.17 -4.17
C TYR A 126 23.84 18.58 -2.86
N LEU A 127 24.50 17.41 -2.92
CA LEU A 127 25.07 16.73 -1.75
C LEU A 127 26.46 17.23 -1.38
N LYS A 128 27.22 17.81 -2.32
CA LYS A 128 28.58 18.33 -2.10
C LYS A 128 28.66 19.34 -0.97
N ASP A 129 27.60 20.14 -0.85
CA ASP A 129 27.47 21.20 0.14
C ASP A 129 26.96 20.72 1.51
N GLU A 130 26.82 19.39 1.67
CA GLU A 130 26.45 18.69 2.89
C GLU A 130 25.24 19.34 3.59
N PRO A 131 24.04 19.25 2.99
CA PRO A 131 22.85 19.91 3.53
C PRO A 131 22.58 19.45 4.97
N ASP A 132 22.16 20.36 5.85
CA ASP A 132 21.82 20.02 7.24
C ASP A 132 20.63 19.06 7.32
N TYR A 133 19.69 19.18 6.37
CA TYR A 133 18.49 18.34 6.30
C TYR A 133 18.26 17.81 4.88
N ILE A 134 17.82 16.55 4.78
CA ILE A 134 17.24 15.95 3.59
C ILE A 134 15.79 15.58 3.92
N VAL A 135 14.84 16.23 3.27
CA VAL A 135 13.41 16.12 3.61
C VAL A 135 12.66 15.41 2.49
N PHE A 136 12.15 14.22 2.79
CA PHE A 136 11.29 13.46 1.90
C PHE A 136 9.83 13.71 2.23
N MET A 137 9.11 14.28 1.27
CA MET A 137 7.67 14.55 1.38
C MET A 137 6.80 13.46 0.72
N SER A 138 7.42 12.38 0.25
CA SER A 138 6.75 11.28 -0.47
C SER A 138 7.66 10.06 -0.53
N GLY A 139 7.10 8.86 -0.39
CA GLY A 139 7.83 7.61 -0.63
C GLY A 139 8.38 7.50 -2.05
N ASN A 140 7.69 8.06 -3.07
CA ASN A 140 8.23 8.10 -4.44
C ASN A 140 9.52 8.93 -4.51
N ALA A 141 9.62 10.01 -3.73
CA ALA A 141 10.83 10.80 -3.69
C ALA A 141 11.98 10.00 -3.06
N VAL A 142 11.70 9.20 -2.02
CA VAL A 142 12.69 8.32 -1.40
C VAL A 142 13.25 7.32 -2.40
N LYS A 143 12.38 6.54 -3.06
CA LYS A 143 12.79 5.50 -4.02
C LYS A 143 13.65 6.06 -5.14
N ILE A 144 13.20 7.15 -5.75
CA ILE A 144 13.88 7.76 -6.90
C ILE A 144 15.20 8.39 -6.46
N PHE A 145 15.23 9.04 -5.29
CA PHE A 145 16.47 9.57 -4.74
C PHE A 145 17.48 8.45 -4.45
N ALA A 146 17.05 7.34 -3.84
CA ALA A 146 17.90 6.18 -3.59
C ALA A 146 18.46 5.57 -4.88
N GLU A 147 17.61 5.38 -5.89
CA GLU A 147 18.01 4.86 -7.21
C GLU A 147 19.08 5.76 -7.84
N LYS A 148 18.85 7.07 -7.90
CA LYS A 148 19.80 8.05 -8.47
C LYS A 148 21.10 8.13 -7.66
N LEU A 149 21.03 8.01 -6.34
CA LEU A 149 22.20 7.98 -5.47
C LEU A 149 23.04 6.73 -5.72
N ASN A 150 22.40 5.57 -5.87
CA ASN A 150 23.07 4.30 -6.19
C ASN A 150 23.75 4.33 -7.56
N ILE A 151 23.10 4.91 -8.58
CA ILE A 151 23.66 5.04 -9.94
C ILE A 151 24.88 5.97 -9.96
N SER A 152 24.83 7.10 -9.22
CA SER A 152 25.94 8.05 -9.14
C SER A 152 27.07 7.59 -8.22
N GLY A 153 26.80 6.69 -7.27
CA GLY A 153 27.75 6.31 -6.23
C GLY A 153 27.87 7.37 -5.11
N GLY A 154 26.98 8.36 -5.12
CA GLY A 154 26.92 9.39 -4.08
C GLY A 154 26.56 8.80 -2.72
N LYS A 155 26.84 9.55 -1.64
CA LYS A 155 26.48 9.17 -0.27
C LYS A 155 26.01 10.38 0.51
N ILE A 156 25.05 10.17 1.40
CA ILE A 156 24.63 11.16 2.38
C ILE A 156 25.65 11.17 3.52
N ASN A 157 26.18 12.34 3.87
CA ASN A 157 26.99 12.48 5.08
C ASN A 157 26.09 12.54 6.33
N ARG A 158 25.77 11.38 6.89
CA ARG A 158 24.89 11.25 8.07
C ARG A 158 25.43 11.90 9.36
N LYS A 159 26.71 12.32 9.39
CA LYS A 159 27.24 13.12 10.52
C LYS A 159 26.81 14.58 10.49
N LYS A 160 26.38 15.07 9.33
CA LYS A 160 26.01 16.48 9.10
C LYS A 160 24.56 16.64 8.64
N SER A 161 24.03 15.67 7.92
CA SER A 161 22.68 15.70 7.36
C SER A 161 21.74 14.83 8.18
N LEU A 162 20.64 15.42 8.66
CA LEU A 162 19.49 14.72 9.22
C LEU A 162 18.47 14.38 8.11
N VAL A 163 17.82 13.23 8.18
CA VAL A 163 16.78 12.80 7.24
C VAL A 163 15.42 13.00 7.90
N ALA A 164 14.55 13.77 7.27
CA ALA A 164 13.16 13.93 7.69
C ALA A 164 12.23 13.23 6.70
N ALA A 165 11.28 12.47 7.23
CA ALA A 165 10.17 11.92 6.46
C ALA A 165 8.89 12.64 6.89
N VAL A 166 8.06 13.07 5.94
CA VAL A 166 6.80 13.79 6.22
C VAL A 166 5.78 12.95 7.00
N GLY A 167 5.97 11.64 7.08
CA GLY A 167 5.12 10.75 7.87
C GLY A 167 5.50 9.28 7.77
N ASN A 168 4.78 8.44 8.52
CA ASN A 168 5.11 7.03 8.75
C ASN A 168 5.36 6.23 7.47
N LYS A 169 4.47 6.33 6.46
CA LYS A 169 4.67 5.62 5.17
C LYS A 169 5.92 6.06 4.42
N THR A 170 6.29 7.33 4.52
CA THR A 170 7.54 7.81 3.90
C THR A 170 8.76 7.36 4.72
N ALA A 171 8.63 7.27 6.04
CA ALA A 171 9.67 6.75 6.91
C ALA A 171 9.94 5.25 6.69
N GLU A 172 8.89 4.45 6.51
CA GLU A 172 8.99 3.05 6.12
C GLU A 172 9.77 2.91 4.80
N GLU A 173 9.42 3.72 3.80
CA GLU A 173 10.13 3.73 2.52
C GLU A 173 11.60 4.15 2.68
N CYS A 174 11.90 5.13 3.53
CA CYS A 174 13.28 5.50 3.86
C CYS A 174 14.06 4.27 4.37
N ILE A 175 13.50 3.53 5.32
CA ILE A 175 14.15 2.35 5.92
C ILE A 175 14.39 1.27 4.85
N LEU A 176 13.40 0.99 4.00
CA LEU A 176 13.54 0.03 2.89
C LEU A 176 14.66 0.40 1.91
N ASN A 177 14.95 1.69 1.79
CA ASN A 177 16.01 2.23 0.92
C ASN A 177 17.30 2.62 1.68
N ASN A 178 17.51 2.07 2.88
CA ASN A 178 18.70 2.29 3.71
C ASN A 178 18.93 3.74 4.16
N PHE A 179 17.86 4.53 4.27
CA PHE A 179 17.86 5.82 4.94
C PHE A 179 17.17 5.68 6.29
N THR A 180 17.87 5.96 7.39
CA THR A 180 17.25 6.04 8.71
C THR A 180 16.66 7.44 8.92
N PRO A 181 15.32 7.60 9.05
CA PRO A 181 14.74 8.90 9.38
C PRO A 181 15.11 9.32 10.81
N ASP A 182 15.60 10.54 10.97
CA ASP A 182 15.83 11.17 12.27
C ASP A 182 14.60 11.95 12.75
N ILE A 183 13.76 12.37 11.81
CA ILE A 183 12.60 13.23 12.05
C ILE A 183 11.38 12.63 11.34
N ILE A 184 10.34 12.40 12.12
CA ILE A 184 9.00 12.05 11.64
C ILE A 184 8.04 12.91 12.48
N PRO A 185 7.26 13.83 11.87
CA PRO A 185 6.32 14.67 12.61
C PRO A 185 5.16 13.83 13.15
N GLU A 186 4.49 14.32 14.21
CA GLU A 186 3.28 13.67 14.75
C GLU A 186 2.14 13.65 13.73
N GLU A 187 1.96 14.75 13.00
CA GLU A 187 1.02 14.85 11.89
C GLU A 187 1.74 14.48 10.59
N ASN A 188 1.23 13.46 9.89
CA ASN A 188 1.78 12.96 8.62
C ASN A 188 1.52 13.92 7.44
N SER A 189 1.97 15.18 7.54
CA SER A 189 1.64 16.27 6.61
C SER A 189 2.76 17.31 6.54
N ALA A 190 2.68 18.19 5.53
CA ALA A 190 3.55 19.37 5.44
C ALA A 190 3.39 20.28 6.67
N ASP A 191 2.16 20.46 7.15
CA ASP A 191 1.87 21.23 8.37
C ASP A 191 2.51 20.60 9.61
N GLY A 192 2.58 19.26 9.68
CA GLY A 192 3.29 18.55 10.73
C GLY A 192 4.79 18.84 10.74
N LEU A 193 5.43 18.89 9.56
CA LEU A 193 6.82 19.32 9.45
C LEU A 193 6.98 20.81 9.85
N ILE A 194 6.07 21.68 9.42
CA ILE A 194 6.07 23.11 9.79
C ILE A 194 6.04 23.24 11.32
N LYS A 195 5.08 22.60 11.99
CA LYS A 195 4.94 22.57 13.45
C LYS A 195 6.22 22.05 14.13
N TYR A 196 6.80 20.96 13.61
CA TYR A 196 8.03 20.39 14.17
C TYR A 196 9.21 21.39 14.16
N PHE A 197 9.33 22.17 13.08
CA PHE A 197 10.41 23.14 12.90
C PHE A 197 10.08 24.55 13.41
N GLU A 198 8.83 24.82 13.81
CA GLU A 198 8.37 26.16 14.21
C GLU A 198 9.19 26.75 15.35
N ASP A 199 9.49 25.94 16.37
CA ASP A 199 10.24 26.35 17.56
C ASP A 199 11.75 26.10 17.46
N LYS A 200 12.27 25.71 16.29
CA LYS A 200 13.69 25.39 16.10
C LYS A 200 14.42 26.56 15.45
N ASP A 201 15.66 26.81 15.89
CA ASP A 201 16.55 27.70 15.16
C ASP A 201 17.11 26.97 13.93
N ILE A 202 16.55 27.32 12.78
CA ILE A 202 16.92 26.79 11.47
C ILE A 202 17.52 27.89 10.57
N THR A 203 17.91 29.02 11.16
CA THR A 203 18.49 30.13 10.42
C THR A 203 19.73 29.68 9.65
N SER A 204 19.78 30.00 8.35
CA SER A 204 20.85 29.62 7.42
C SER A 204 21.06 28.11 7.23
N LYS A 205 20.21 27.25 7.79
CA LYS A 205 20.29 25.79 7.62
C LYS A 205 19.85 25.38 6.21
N LYS A 206 20.59 24.46 5.60
CA LYS A 206 20.32 23.97 4.24
C LYS A 206 19.38 22.77 4.26
N PHE A 207 18.29 22.86 3.50
CA PHE A 207 17.27 21.80 3.38
C PHE A 207 17.21 21.30 1.94
N LEU A 208 17.80 20.13 1.67
CA LEU A 208 17.59 19.43 0.40
C LEU A 208 16.20 18.79 0.40
N ILE A 209 15.37 19.12 -0.59
CA ILE A 209 13.98 18.65 -0.66
C ILE A 209 13.75 17.98 -2.02
N PRO A 210 14.08 16.69 -2.15
CA PRO A 210 13.77 15.93 -3.36
C PRO A 210 12.25 15.73 -3.46
N ARG A 211 11.65 16.14 -4.58
CA ARG A 211 10.19 16.24 -4.72
C ARG A 211 9.69 16.03 -6.15
N SER A 212 8.36 15.99 -6.32
CA SER A 212 7.75 16.08 -7.64
C SER A 212 7.82 17.51 -8.18
N ALA A 213 7.85 17.65 -9.51
CA ALA A 213 7.72 18.94 -10.19
C ALA A 213 6.41 19.67 -9.84
N GLN A 214 5.35 18.93 -9.54
CA GLN A 214 4.05 19.48 -9.08
C GLN A 214 3.91 19.54 -7.55
N GLY A 215 5.00 19.43 -6.80
CA GLY A 215 4.94 19.52 -5.35
C GLY A 215 4.40 20.87 -4.90
N ARG A 216 3.72 20.91 -3.75
CA ARG A 216 3.25 22.16 -3.15
C ARG A 216 4.33 22.82 -2.30
N ASN A 217 4.37 24.16 -2.29
CA ASN A 217 5.47 24.95 -1.76
C ASN A 217 5.32 25.34 -0.29
N GLU A 218 4.26 24.94 0.42
CA GLU A 218 3.97 25.50 1.75
C GLU A 218 5.12 25.31 2.74
N PHE A 219 5.76 24.14 2.75
CA PHE A 219 6.93 23.87 3.59
C PHE A 219 8.17 24.67 3.14
N ILE A 220 8.34 24.88 1.83
CA ILE A 220 9.46 25.68 1.28
C ILE A 220 9.29 27.15 1.70
N ASP A 221 8.09 27.69 1.53
CA ASP A 221 7.76 29.07 1.86
C ASP A 221 7.96 29.31 3.38
N PHE A 222 7.56 28.36 4.21
CA PHE A 222 7.87 28.38 5.65
C PHE A 222 9.38 28.44 5.94
N LEU A 223 10.19 27.60 5.28
CA LEU A 223 11.65 27.60 5.47
C LEU A 223 12.27 28.95 5.07
N VAL A 224 11.84 29.54 3.95
CA VAL A 224 12.27 30.88 3.52
C VAL A 224 11.92 31.92 4.59
N ASN A 225 10.69 31.89 5.11
CA ASN A 225 10.23 32.84 6.15
C ASN A 225 11.00 32.69 7.47
N LYS A 226 11.59 31.52 7.75
CA LYS A 226 12.47 31.27 8.89
C LYS A 226 13.95 31.57 8.61
N ASN A 227 14.26 32.21 7.47
CA ASN A 227 15.63 32.48 7.00
C ASN A 227 16.50 31.23 6.84
N ALA A 228 15.89 30.06 6.60
CA ALA A 228 16.60 28.86 6.19
C ALA A 228 16.89 28.88 4.68
N VAL A 229 17.67 27.92 4.20
CA VAL A 229 18.07 27.78 2.79
C VAL A 229 17.42 26.52 2.20
N PRO A 230 16.20 26.61 1.66
CA PRO A 230 15.58 25.49 0.97
C PRO A 230 16.24 25.25 -0.41
N LEU A 231 16.53 23.99 -0.69
CA LEU A 231 17.10 23.47 -1.93
C LEU A 231 16.13 22.43 -2.53
N PRO A 232 14.99 22.86 -3.10
CA PRO A 232 14.06 21.94 -3.75
C PRO A 232 14.66 21.39 -5.04
N VAL A 233 14.57 20.07 -5.22
CA VAL A 233 15.03 19.39 -6.44
C VAL A 233 13.89 18.54 -6.98
N ASN A 234 13.43 18.89 -8.18
CA ASN A 234 12.37 18.14 -8.85
C ASN A 234 12.98 16.86 -9.42
N ILE A 235 12.80 15.74 -8.72
CA ILE A 235 13.39 14.45 -9.13
C ILE A 235 12.46 13.57 -9.94
N TYR A 236 11.19 13.94 -10.02
CA TYR A 236 10.21 13.25 -10.83
C TYR A 236 9.03 14.15 -11.19
N THR A 237 8.25 13.70 -12.16
CA THR A 237 6.99 14.31 -12.55
C THR A 237 5.88 13.26 -12.46
N THR A 238 4.70 13.68 -12.00
CA THR A 238 3.50 12.83 -12.13
C THR A 238 2.78 13.19 -13.43
N ALA A 239 2.46 12.19 -14.24
CA ALA A 239 1.79 12.36 -15.52
C ALA A 239 0.64 11.36 -15.67
N SER A 240 -0.24 11.60 -16.64
CA SER A 240 -1.16 10.57 -17.14
C SER A 240 -0.40 9.62 -18.06
N PRO A 241 -0.67 8.30 -18.03
CA PRO A 241 -0.31 7.39 -19.12
C PRO A 241 -0.88 7.88 -20.47
N SER A 242 -0.30 7.42 -21.58
CA SER A 242 -0.91 7.54 -22.90
C SER A 242 -2.01 6.49 -23.07
N SER A 243 -2.93 6.71 -24.02
CA SER A 243 -3.96 5.73 -24.36
C SER A 243 -3.36 4.38 -24.81
N ASP A 244 -2.22 4.40 -25.52
CA ASP A 244 -1.53 3.18 -25.93
C ASP A 244 -0.98 2.39 -24.74
N GLU A 245 -0.45 3.05 -23.71
CA GLU A 245 0.08 2.41 -22.50
C GLU A 245 -0.99 1.68 -21.68
N VAL A 246 -2.26 2.07 -21.81
CA VAL A 246 -3.38 1.50 -21.05
C VAL A 246 -4.38 0.74 -21.92
N LYS A 247 -4.13 0.58 -23.21
CA LYS A 247 -5.10 0.02 -24.16
C LYS A 247 -5.67 -1.35 -23.74
N ASP A 248 -4.81 -2.30 -23.40
CA ASP A 248 -5.27 -3.65 -22.98
C ASP A 248 -6.07 -3.59 -21.67
N LYS A 249 -5.69 -2.68 -20.77
CA LYS A 249 -6.40 -2.48 -19.50
C LYS A 249 -7.73 -1.76 -19.70
N GLU A 250 -7.81 -0.87 -20.69
CA GLU A 250 -9.03 -0.19 -21.10
C GLU A 250 -10.02 -1.18 -21.73
N GLU A 251 -9.54 -2.08 -22.59
CA GLU A 251 -10.36 -3.16 -23.14
C GLU A 251 -10.89 -4.07 -22.04
N LEU A 252 -10.05 -4.48 -21.09
CA LEU A 252 -10.48 -5.26 -19.92
C LEU A 252 -11.51 -4.51 -19.09
N LEU A 253 -11.29 -3.22 -18.82
CA LEU A 253 -12.20 -2.37 -18.06
C LEU A 253 -13.60 -2.35 -18.69
N PHE A 254 -13.69 -2.13 -20.00
CA PHE A 254 -14.98 -2.01 -20.68
C PHE A 254 -15.68 -3.34 -20.97
N ASN A 255 -14.96 -4.46 -20.95
CA ASN A 255 -15.52 -5.78 -21.15
C ASN A 255 -15.89 -6.48 -19.83
N SER A 256 -15.74 -5.81 -18.68
CA SER A 256 -16.02 -6.35 -17.36
C SER A 256 -17.29 -5.73 -16.75
N GLU A 257 -18.05 -6.53 -16.01
CA GLU A 257 -19.07 -6.00 -15.11
C GLU A 257 -18.39 -5.45 -13.86
N ILE A 258 -18.50 -4.14 -13.62
CA ILE A 258 -17.79 -3.45 -12.54
C ILE A 258 -18.78 -3.04 -11.45
N ASP A 259 -18.51 -3.45 -10.22
CA ASP A 259 -19.27 -3.06 -9.05
C ASP A 259 -18.89 -1.65 -8.57
N VAL A 260 -17.59 -1.36 -8.45
CA VAL A 260 -17.07 -0.10 -7.89
C VAL A 260 -15.83 0.41 -8.62
N ILE A 261 -15.75 1.71 -8.86
CA ILE A 261 -14.51 2.41 -9.24
C ILE A 261 -14.01 3.23 -8.06
N VAL A 262 -12.76 3.01 -7.68
CA VAL A 262 -12.09 3.71 -6.57
C VAL A 262 -11.24 4.84 -7.12
N PHE A 263 -11.45 6.06 -6.60
CA PHE A 263 -10.59 7.23 -6.83
C PHE A 263 -9.93 7.69 -5.53
N THR A 264 -8.62 7.87 -5.56
CA THR A 264 -7.84 8.30 -4.38
C THR A 264 -7.28 9.73 -4.49
N SER A 265 -7.51 10.41 -5.59
CA SER A 265 -7.15 11.82 -5.75
C SER A 265 -8.01 12.51 -6.81
N PRO A 266 -8.14 13.85 -6.77
CA PRO A 266 -8.76 14.61 -7.86
C PRO A 266 -8.11 14.35 -9.22
N SER A 267 -6.78 14.22 -9.26
CA SER A 267 -6.06 13.92 -10.51
C SER A 267 -6.43 12.56 -11.09
N ALA A 268 -6.74 11.56 -10.25
CA ALA A 268 -7.18 10.26 -10.73
C ALA A 268 -8.53 10.35 -11.46
N VAL A 269 -9.46 11.16 -10.94
CA VAL A 269 -10.77 11.39 -11.58
C VAL A 269 -10.60 12.05 -12.95
N LYS A 270 -9.82 13.15 -13.01
CA LYS A 270 -9.57 13.88 -14.26
C LYS A 270 -8.90 13.00 -15.31
N ASN A 271 -7.82 12.32 -14.94
CA ASN A 271 -7.06 11.50 -15.87
C ASN A 271 -7.88 10.29 -16.33
N PHE A 272 -8.67 9.66 -15.45
CA PHE A 272 -9.56 8.57 -15.83
C PHE A 272 -10.53 9.03 -16.93
N LEU A 273 -11.27 10.12 -16.70
CA LEU A 273 -12.24 10.65 -17.65
C LEU A 273 -11.58 11.11 -18.97
N GLN A 274 -10.37 11.65 -18.90
CA GLN A 274 -9.61 12.04 -20.08
C GLN A 274 -9.17 10.81 -20.90
N LEU A 275 -8.65 9.78 -20.25
CA LEU A 275 -8.16 8.55 -20.90
C LEU A 275 -9.30 7.78 -21.58
N THR A 276 -10.43 7.68 -20.90
CA THR A 276 -11.56 6.81 -21.29
C THR A 276 -12.68 7.54 -22.04
N GLY A 277 -12.63 8.88 -22.08
CA GLY A 277 -13.54 9.74 -22.81
C GLY A 277 -15.02 9.49 -22.49
N ALA A 278 -15.86 9.50 -23.52
CA ALA A 278 -17.31 9.34 -23.39
C ALA A 278 -17.71 7.98 -22.81
N ARG A 279 -17.00 6.89 -23.19
CA ARG A 279 -17.24 5.54 -22.68
C ARG A 279 -16.96 5.45 -21.20
N GLY A 280 -15.85 6.08 -20.77
CA GLY A 280 -15.53 6.25 -19.36
C GLY A 280 -16.63 6.93 -18.59
N LYS A 281 -17.07 8.10 -19.05
CA LYS A 281 -18.14 8.87 -18.40
C LYS A 281 -19.44 8.07 -18.27
N GLU A 282 -19.82 7.32 -19.31
CA GLU A 282 -20.97 6.42 -19.27
C GLU A 282 -20.79 5.31 -18.23
N LEU A 283 -19.61 4.69 -18.18
CA LEU A 283 -19.28 3.65 -17.21
C LEU A 283 -19.39 4.20 -15.78
N VAL A 284 -18.75 5.32 -15.46
CA VAL A 284 -18.83 5.90 -14.10
C VAL A 284 -20.25 6.32 -13.73
N GLY A 285 -21.08 6.69 -14.71
CA GLY A 285 -22.50 7.03 -14.47
C GLY A 285 -23.38 5.84 -14.10
N LYS A 286 -22.95 4.60 -14.40
CA LYS A 286 -23.69 3.35 -14.11
C LYS A 286 -23.05 2.52 -13.01
N THR A 287 -21.82 2.82 -12.63
CA THR A 287 -21.03 2.10 -11.63
C THR A 287 -20.96 2.87 -10.31
N LYS A 288 -20.80 2.16 -9.19
CA LYS A 288 -20.62 2.82 -7.89
C LYS A 288 -19.26 3.51 -7.82
N ILE A 289 -19.22 4.68 -7.19
CA ILE A 289 -17.99 5.45 -7.04
C ILE A 289 -17.57 5.51 -5.58
N ALA A 290 -16.34 5.09 -5.31
CA ALA A 290 -15.71 5.22 -4.01
C ALA A 290 -14.63 6.31 -4.04
N ALA A 291 -14.78 7.34 -3.22
CA ALA A 291 -13.81 8.41 -3.07
C ALA A 291 -13.05 8.24 -1.76
N ILE A 292 -11.71 8.32 -1.77
CA ILE A 292 -10.92 8.16 -0.54
C ILE A 292 -11.18 9.27 0.50
N GLY A 293 -11.62 10.44 0.06
CA GLY A 293 -11.74 11.62 0.91
C GLY A 293 -12.39 12.82 0.21
N PRO A 294 -12.58 13.93 0.95
CA PRO A 294 -13.48 15.01 0.58
C PRO A 294 -13.05 15.80 -0.67
N THR A 295 -11.74 15.99 -0.88
CA THR A 295 -11.24 16.70 -2.07
C THR A 295 -11.49 15.90 -3.34
N THR A 296 -11.32 14.57 -3.29
CA THR A 296 -11.64 13.68 -4.41
C THR A 296 -13.15 13.63 -4.65
N ALA A 297 -13.97 13.61 -3.60
CA ALA A 297 -15.42 13.66 -3.73
C ALA A 297 -15.92 14.96 -4.37
N ALA A 298 -15.33 16.10 -4.00
CA ALA A 298 -15.63 17.39 -4.63
C ALA A 298 -15.29 17.39 -6.13
N GLU A 299 -14.15 16.80 -6.51
CA GLU A 299 -13.79 16.64 -7.93
C GLU A 299 -14.82 15.78 -8.68
N ILE A 300 -15.22 14.63 -8.12
CA ILE A 300 -16.25 13.76 -8.72
C ILE A 300 -17.56 14.54 -8.93
N ALA A 301 -18.00 15.29 -7.92
CA ALA A 301 -19.20 16.12 -8.01
C ALA A 301 -19.09 17.22 -9.09
N SER A 302 -17.90 17.79 -9.30
CA SER A 302 -17.67 18.80 -10.34
C SER A 302 -17.88 18.28 -11.77
N HIS A 303 -17.81 16.95 -11.97
CA HIS A 303 -18.12 16.27 -13.23
C HIS A 303 -19.59 15.80 -13.32
N ASN A 304 -20.44 16.23 -12.39
CA ASN A 304 -21.84 15.80 -12.23
C ASN A 304 -21.98 14.28 -11.95
N LEU A 305 -21.00 13.70 -11.27
CA LEU A 305 -21.02 12.32 -10.83
C LEU A 305 -21.32 12.25 -9.33
N ARG A 306 -21.87 11.12 -8.87
CA ARG A 306 -22.25 10.90 -7.47
C ARG A 306 -21.22 10.00 -6.79
N VAL A 307 -20.78 10.40 -5.59
CA VAL A 307 -20.03 9.51 -4.70
C VAL A 307 -21.00 8.62 -3.94
N ASP A 308 -20.79 7.30 -3.99
CA ASP A 308 -21.58 6.33 -3.24
C ASP A 308 -20.92 5.94 -1.92
N ILE A 309 -19.59 5.88 -1.91
CA ILE A 309 -18.80 5.40 -0.77
C ILE A 309 -17.68 6.41 -0.48
N GLN A 310 -17.60 6.87 0.76
CA GLN A 310 -16.48 7.69 1.25
C GLN A 310 -16.17 7.28 2.69
N PRO A 311 -14.91 6.94 3.01
CA PRO A 311 -14.56 6.51 4.35
C PRO A 311 -14.43 7.69 5.30
N ALA A 312 -14.69 7.45 6.59
CA ALA A 312 -14.44 8.43 7.65
C ALA A 312 -12.93 8.63 7.90
N ILE A 313 -12.14 7.56 7.75
CA ILE A 313 -10.68 7.59 7.80
C ILE A 313 -10.17 7.55 6.36
N PHE A 314 -9.44 8.59 5.94
CA PHE A 314 -8.98 8.76 4.55
C PHE A 314 -7.75 7.90 4.22
N SER A 315 -7.86 6.59 4.45
CA SER A 315 -6.83 5.58 4.16
C SER A 315 -7.41 4.43 3.33
N MET A 316 -6.54 3.62 2.74
CA MET A 316 -7.00 2.45 1.96
C MET A 316 -7.68 1.41 2.85
N GLU A 317 -7.27 1.31 4.11
CA GLU A 317 -7.90 0.48 5.14
C GLU A 317 -9.30 1.00 5.47
N GLY A 318 -9.44 2.30 5.73
CA GLY A 318 -10.75 2.91 5.95
C GLY A 318 -11.69 2.77 4.75
N LEU A 319 -11.14 2.86 3.53
CA LEU A 319 -11.89 2.62 2.29
C LEU A 319 -12.37 1.17 2.20
N LYS A 320 -11.49 0.19 2.49
CA LYS A 320 -11.86 -1.23 2.54
C LYS A 320 -13.00 -1.44 3.54
N ASP A 321 -12.90 -0.89 4.75
CA ASP A 321 -13.93 -1.06 5.78
C ASP A 321 -15.27 -0.45 5.32
N SER A 322 -15.23 0.70 4.66
CA SER A 322 -16.44 1.35 4.12
C SER A 322 -17.06 0.58 2.95
N LEU A 323 -16.24 -0.05 2.09
CA LEU A 323 -16.71 -0.97 1.05
C LEU A 323 -17.42 -2.17 1.67
N VAL A 324 -16.83 -2.76 2.71
CA VAL A 324 -17.40 -3.89 3.43
C VAL A 324 -18.75 -3.53 4.04
N ASP A 325 -18.84 -2.41 4.75
CA ASP A 325 -20.07 -1.94 5.37
C ASP A 325 -21.16 -1.65 4.35
N PHE A 326 -20.80 -1.06 3.20
CA PHE A 326 -21.71 -0.75 2.12
C PHE A 326 -22.39 -2.02 1.56
N TYR A 327 -21.63 -3.08 1.32
CA TYR A 327 -22.18 -4.33 0.79
C TYR A 327 -22.88 -5.18 1.86
N LYS A 328 -22.43 -5.13 3.12
CA LYS A 328 -23.13 -5.81 4.23
C LYS A 328 -24.55 -5.26 4.46
N ARG A 329 -24.73 -3.94 4.45
CA ARG A 329 -26.06 -3.31 4.61
C ARG A 329 -27.02 -3.64 3.47
N ARG A 330 -26.49 -3.78 2.25
CA ARG A 330 -27.32 -4.09 1.08
C ARG A 330 -27.81 -5.55 1.08
N ASP A 331 -26.99 -6.47 1.54
CA ASP A 331 -27.37 -7.89 1.66
C ASP A 331 -28.44 -8.13 2.75
N SER A 332 -28.53 -7.25 3.76
CA SER A 332 -29.66 -7.26 4.71
C SER A 332 -30.95 -6.72 4.08
N ASP A 333 -30.88 -5.65 3.29
CA ASP A 333 -32.06 -5.01 2.66
C ASP A 333 -32.70 -5.85 1.54
N ILE A 334 -31.98 -6.83 0.97
CA ILE A 334 -32.49 -7.75 -0.06
C ILE A 334 -33.16 -8.99 0.57
N LYS A 335 -32.94 -9.24 1.88
CA LYS A 335 -33.47 -10.40 2.60
C LYS A 335 -34.75 -10.11 3.39
N GLU A 336 -35.23 -8.87 3.40
CA GLU A 336 -36.53 -8.45 3.93
C GLU A 336 -37.57 -8.27 2.81
#